data_AF-A0A3D5U8Q1-F1
#
_entry.id   AF-A0A3D5U8Q1-F1
#
_cell.length_a   1.000
_cell.length_b   1.000
_cell.length_c   1.000
_cell.angle_alpha   90.00
_cell.angle_beta   90.00
_cell.angle_gamma   90.00
#
_symmetry.space_group_name_H-M   'P 1'
#
loop_
_entity.id
_entity.type
_entity.pdbx_description
1 polymer ?
#
loop_
_entity_poly.entity_id
_entity_poly.type
_entity_poly.pdbx_seq_one_letter_code
_entity_poly.pdbx_strand_id
1 'polypeptide(L)'
;PSQNSYKAVVHGVEAHAGVEPEKGLNAIRIASEAIAAMPMGRIDFETTCNLGIINGGEATNIVPNKVCLYGEARSHNPAKLERVCKDIVHALESTVARYAEQGARLEMKCEKEYEAFRVNENDPVVKMAIKALQNLEIPYQAVVGGGGSDANIISAIGLPMIITGTGMDKVHTVHENIKTDQLLKGTAFIEELVRVYSEG
;
A
#
# COMPACT_ATOMS: atom_id res chain seq x y z
N PRO A 1 7.52 -0.89 5.62
CA PRO A 1 7.55 -1.99 4.61
C PRO A 1 7.97 -1.41 3.25
N SER A 2 8.24 -2.25 2.25
CA SER A 2 8.23 -1.85 0.83
C SER A 2 6.77 -1.81 0.36
N GLN A 3 6.48 -0.99 -0.64
CA GLN A 3 5.17 -0.96 -1.32
C GLN A 3 5.36 -1.10 -2.82
N ASN A 4 4.55 -1.96 -3.43
CA ASN A 4 4.31 -1.94 -4.87
C ASN A 4 2.86 -1.57 -5.14
N SER A 5 2.62 -0.63 -6.04
CA SER A 5 1.29 -0.37 -6.60
C SER A 5 1.07 -1.24 -7.83
N TYR A 6 -0.19 -1.53 -8.15
CA TYR A 6 -0.55 -2.10 -9.44
C TYR A 6 -1.75 -1.38 -10.04
N LYS A 7 -1.69 -1.20 -11.36
CA LYS A 7 -2.79 -0.73 -12.19
C LYS A 7 -3.07 -1.79 -13.24
N ALA A 8 -4.33 -2.24 -13.33
CA ALA A 8 -4.76 -3.17 -14.36
C ALA A 8 -5.99 -2.61 -15.09
N VAL A 9 -6.03 -2.78 -16.40
CA VAL A 9 -7.19 -2.48 -17.25
C VAL A 9 -7.61 -3.78 -17.92
N VAL A 10 -8.77 -4.29 -17.51
CA VAL A 10 -9.41 -5.45 -18.11
C VAL A 10 -10.34 -4.95 -19.19
N HIS A 11 -10.14 -5.45 -20.40
CA HIS A 11 -10.98 -5.13 -21.55
C HIS A 11 -11.85 -6.33 -21.94
N GLY A 12 -13.06 -6.01 -22.38
CA GLY A 12 -14.00 -6.92 -23.02
C GLY A 12 -14.54 -6.29 -24.30
N VAL A 13 -15.79 -6.59 -24.63
CA VAL A 13 -16.43 -6.21 -25.90
C VAL A 13 -17.79 -5.59 -25.61
N GLU A 14 -18.05 -4.39 -26.15
CA GLU A 14 -19.35 -3.73 -25.99
C GLU A 14 -20.42 -4.41 -26.83
N ALA A 15 -21.63 -4.46 -26.30
CA ALA A 15 -22.83 -4.85 -27.03
C ALA A 15 -24.06 -4.22 -26.35
N HIS A 16 -25.17 -4.16 -27.08
CA HIS A 16 -26.43 -3.74 -26.50
C HIS A 16 -26.97 -4.85 -25.59
N ALA A 17 -27.06 -4.58 -24.27
CA ALA A 17 -27.32 -5.60 -23.26
C ALA A 17 -28.68 -6.30 -23.40
N GLY A 18 -29.68 -5.62 -23.96
CA GLY A 18 -31.02 -6.17 -24.14
C GLY A 18 -31.32 -6.75 -25.53
N VAL A 19 -30.42 -6.60 -26.51
CA VAL A 19 -30.70 -6.98 -27.92
C VAL A 19 -29.83 -8.15 -28.34
N GLU A 20 -28.51 -8.03 -28.13
CA GLU A 20 -27.53 -9.03 -28.58
C GLU A 20 -26.36 -9.15 -27.59
N PRO A 21 -26.62 -9.37 -26.28
CA PRO A 21 -25.57 -9.45 -25.27
C PRO A 21 -24.54 -10.56 -25.55
N GLU A 22 -24.92 -11.60 -26.29
CA GLU A 22 -24.05 -12.70 -26.71
C GLU A 22 -22.93 -12.29 -27.67
N LYS A 23 -23.03 -11.11 -28.30
CA LYS A 23 -21.93 -10.51 -29.09
C LYS A 23 -20.96 -9.69 -28.25
N GLY A 24 -21.31 -9.41 -27.00
CA GLY A 24 -20.48 -8.67 -26.06
C GLY A 24 -19.68 -9.58 -25.14
N LEU A 25 -18.77 -8.96 -24.39
CA LEU A 25 -17.97 -9.63 -23.39
C LEU A 25 -17.82 -8.70 -22.19
N ASN A 26 -18.47 -9.06 -21.09
CA ASN A 26 -18.59 -8.19 -19.92
C ASN A 26 -17.27 -8.13 -19.12
N ALA A 27 -16.56 -7.00 -19.21
CA ALA A 27 -15.30 -6.77 -18.52
C ALA A 27 -15.45 -6.73 -16.99
N ILE A 28 -16.62 -6.31 -16.46
CA ILE A 28 -16.91 -6.36 -15.00
C ILE A 28 -16.91 -7.80 -14.51
N ARG A 29 -17.52 -8.72 -15.27
CA ARG A 29 -17.49 -10.14 -14.94
C ARG A 29 -16.06 -10.68 -14.93
N ILE A 30 -15.29 -10.44 -15.98
CA ILE A 30 -13.90 -10.93 -16.07
C ILE A 30 -13.05 -10.37 -14.91
N ALA A 31 -13.14 -9.06 -14.65
CA ALA A 31 -12.43 -8.43 -13.54
C ALA A 31 -12.86 -9.02 -12.19
N SER A 32 -14.15 -9.29 -11.97
CA SER A 32 -14.65 -9.88 -10.73
C SER A 32 -14.10 -11.30 -10.49
N GLU A 33 -13.99 -12.12 -11.55
CA GLU A 33 -13.40 -13.45 -11.47
C GLU A 33 -11.91 -13.38 -11.11
N ALA A 34 -11.18 -12.41 -11.69
CA ALA A 34 -9.77 -12.20 -11.37
C ALA A 34 -9.59 -11.74 -9.92
N ILE A 35 -10.38 -10.76 -9.46
CA ILE A 35 -10.36 -10.24 -8.09
C ILE A 35 -10.64 -11.34 -7.08
N ALA A 36 -11.58 -12.24 -7.37
CA ALA A 36 -11.91 -13.37 -6.49
C ALA A 36 -10.74 -14.37 -6.34
N ALA A 37 -9.85 -14.44 -7.34
CA ALA A 37 -8.66 -15.30 -7.31
C ALA A 37 -7.40 -14.59 -6.76
N MET A 38 -7.44 -13.26 -6.60
CA MET A 38 -6.30 -12.48 -6.12
C MET A 38 -6.12 -12.57 -4.60
N PRO A 39 -4.86 -12.50 -4.10
CA PRO A 39 -4.63 -12.33 -2.67
C PRO A 39 -5.16 -10.97 -2.20
N MET A 40 -5.81 -10.93 -1.02
CA MET A 40 -6.42 -9.70 -0.50
C MET A 40 -6.37 -9.63 1.03
N GLY A 41 -6.30 -8.42 1.55
CA GLY A 41 -6.24 -8.14 2.99
C GLY A 41 -4.90 -8.54 3.62
N ARG A 42 -4.98 -9.17 4.80
CA ARG A 42 -3.84 -9.66 5.57
C ARG A 42 -3.39 -11.01 5.03
N ILE A 43 -2.22 -11.07 4.42
CA ILE A 43 -1.66 -12.32 3.87
C ILE A 43 -0.88 -13.08 4.94
N ASP A 44 0.00 -12.37 5.65
CA ASP A 44 0.71 -12.87 6.84
C ASP A 44 1.09 -11.73 7.78
N PHE A 45 1.82 -12.03 8.86
CA PHE A 45 2.19 -11.06 9.90
C PHE A 45 2.93 -9.81 9.37
N GLU A 46 3.58 -9.88 8.21
CA GLU A 46 4.38 -8.79 7.63
C GLU A 46 3.96 -8.39 6.21
N THR A 47 2.92 -9.00 5.64
CA THR A 47 2.50 -8.82 4.24
C THR A 47 1.00 -8.55 4.10
N THR A 48 0.65 -7.56 3.27
CA THR A 48 -0.74 -7.17 2.98
C THR A 48 -0.94 -6.90 1.49
N CYS A 49 -2.16 -7.06 1.00
CA CYS A 49 -2.59 -6.68 -0.34
C CYS A 49 -3.95 -5.97 -0.26
N ASN A 50 -4.16 -4.93 -1.05
CA ASN A 50 -5.43 -4.22 -1.09
C ASN A 50 -5.80 -3.81 -2.53
N LEU A 51 -7.07 -3.92 -2.88
CA LEU A 51 -7.64 -3.29 -4.07
C LEU A 51 -8.42 -2.05 -3.61
N GLY A 52 -7.86 -0.87 -3.86
CA GLY A 52 -8.42 0.39 -3.34
C GLY A 52 -9.49 0.99 -4.24
N ILE A 53 -9.38 0.79 -5.56
CA ILE A 53 -10.24 1.45 -6.55
C ILE A 53 -10.62 0.46 -7.65
N ILE A 54 -11.92 0.43 -7.95
CA ILE A 54 -12.49 -0.24 -9.12
C ILE A 54 -13.40 0.74 -9.86
N ASN A 55 -13.20 0.88 -11.17
CA ASN A 55 -14.02 1.72 -12.04
C ASN A 55 -14.38 0.95 -13.32
N GLY A 56 -15.65 0.89 -13.70
CA GLY A 56 -16.05 0.27 -14.96
C GLY A 56 -17.56 0.33 -15.20
N GLY A 57 -17.94 0.23 -16.47
CA GLY A 57 -19.32 0.42 -16.94
C GLY A 57 -19.68 1.88 -17.16
N GLU A 58 -20.56 2.12 -18.13
CA GLU A 58 -21.04 3.46 -18.49
C GLU A 58 -22.56 3.59 -18.36
N ALA A 59 -23.31 2.56 -18.77
CA ALA A 59 -24.76 2.51 -18.68
C ALA A 59 -25.25 1.07 -18.47
N THR A 60 -26.44 0.90 -17.89
CA THR A 60 -27.01 -0.41 -17.57
C THR A 60 -27.47 -1.21 -18.80
N ASN A 61 -27.72 -0.53 -19.92
CA ASN A 61 -28.11 -1.13 -21.21
C ASN A 61 -26.92 -1.43 -22.14
N ILE A 62 -25.69 -1.26 -21.66
CA ILE A 62 -24.45 -1.53 -22.42
C ILE A 62 -23.68 -2.63 -21.70
N VAL A 63 -23.25 -3.67 -22.42
CA VAL A 63 -22.29 -4.65 -21.90
C VAL A 63 -20.95 -3.94 -21.70
N PRO A 64 -20.43 -3.80 -20.47
CA PRO A 64 -19.21 -3.03 -20.21
C PRO A 64 -17.97 -3.67 -20.86
N ASN A 65 -17.19 -2.90 -21.60
CA ASN A 65 -15.95 -3.37 -22.23
C ASN A 65 -14.67 -3.02 -21.47
N LYS A 66 -14.75 -2.33 -20.34
CA LYS A 66 -13.56 -1.83 -19.65
C LYS A 66 -13.76 -1.73 -18.15
N VAL A 67 -12.79 -2.25 -17.41
CA VAL A 67 -12.66 -2.08 -15.96
C VAL A 67 -11.22 -1.72 -15.62
N CYS A 68 -11.05 -0.64 -14.86
CA CYS A 68 -9.77 -0.23 -14.30
C CYS A 68 -9.72 -0.61 -12.82
N LEU A 69 -8.63 -1.28 -12.43
CA LEU A 69 -8.32 -1.73 -11.08
C LEU A 69 -7.05 -1.04 -10.60
N TYR A 70 -7.08 -0.51 -9.39
CA TYR A 70 -5.91 0.08 -8.73
C TYR A 70 -5.78 -0.46 -7.32
N GLY A 71 -4.62 -1.04 -7.04
CA GLY A 71 -4.34 -1.60 -5.72
C GLY A 71 -2.87 -1.54 -5.37
N GLU A 72 -2.54 -2.14 -4.24
CA GLU A 72 -1.20 -2.16 -3.69
C GLU A 72 -0.93 -3.46 -2.93
N ALA A 73 0.36 -3.80 -2.81
CA ALA A 73 0.86 -4.81 -1.91
C ALA A 73 2.02 -4.24 -1.09
N ARG A 74 2.13 -4.67 0.17
CA ARG A 74 3.19 -4.23 1.09
C ARG A 74 3.80 -5.44 1.77
N SER A 75 5.13 -5.43 1.95
CA SER A 75 5.80 -6.39 2.83
C SER A 75 7.08 -5.82 3.44
N HIS A 76 7.47 -6.33 4.60
CA HIS A 76 8.84 -6.13 5.12
C HIS A 76 9.85 -7.12 4.53
N ASN A 77 9.40 -8.10 3.76
CA ASN A 77 10.23 -9.08 3.08
C ASN A 77 10.10 -8.90 1.55
N PRO A 78 11.17 -8.48 0.84
CA PRO A 78 11.12 -8.25 -0.60
C PRO A 78 10.67 -9.47 -1.42
N ALA A 79 11.10 -10.68 -1.04
CA ALA A 79 10.73 -11.90 -1.76
C ALA A 79 9.24 -12.24 -1.57
N LYS A 80 8.67 -11.96 -0.39
CA LYS A 80 7.22 -12.12 -0.17
C LYS A 80 6.41 -11.09 -0.95
N LEU A 81 6.87 -9.84 -1.00
CA LEU A 81 6.23 -8.80 -1.82
C LEU A 81 6.22 -9.19 -3.30
N GLU A 82 7.37 -9.65 -3.82
CA GLU A 82 7.48 -10.11 -5.20
C GLU A 82 6.52 -11.28 -5.49
N ARG A 83 6.42 -12.25 -4.57
CA ARG A 83 5.48 -13.37 -4.70
C ARG A 83 4.03 -12.89 -4.75
N VAL A 84 3.61 -12.01 -3.84
CA VAL A 84 2.24 -11.45 -3.86
C VAL A 84 1.97 -10.69 -5.17
N CYS A 85 2.93 -9.91 -5.67
CA CYS A 85 2.80 -9.27 -6.97
C CYS A 85 2.65 -10.29 -8.11
N LYS A 86 3.42 -11.37 -8.10
CA LYS A 86 3.29 -12.46 -9.09
C LYS A 86 1.94 -13.16 -9.01
N ASP A 87 1.42 -13.39 -7.80
CA ASP A 87 0.10 -14.00 -7.60
C ASP A 87 -1.03 -13.09 -8.15
N ILE A 88 -0.91 -11.77 -7.96
CA ILE A 88 -1.84 -10.77 -8.54
C ILE A 88 -1.78 -10.80 -10.08
N VAL A 89 -0.58 -10.75 -10.64
CA VAL A 89 -0.34 -10.81 -12.10
C VAL A 89 -0.96 -12.09 -12.65
N HIS A 90 -0.66 -13.22 -12.05
CA HIS A 90 -1.14 -14.53 -12.47
C HIS A 90 -2.66 -14.62 -12.42
N ALA A 91 -3.32 -14.14 -11.36
CA ALA A 91 -4.78 -14.16 -11.24
C ALA A 91 -5.47 -13.35 -12.35
N LEU A 92 -4.93 -12.18 -12.70
CA LEU A 92 -5.43 -11.33 -13.79
C LEU A 92 -5.17 -11.96 -15.17
N GLU A 93 -3.92 -12.33 -15.45
CA GLU A 93 -3.52 -12.90 -16.75
C GLU A 93 -4.25 -14.21 -17.03
N SER A 94 -4.25 -15.14 -16.08
CA SER A 94 -4.91 -16.44 -16.26
C SER A 94 -6.41 -16.30 -16.45
N THR A 95 -7.05 -15.34 -15.77
CA THR A 95 -8.48 -15.08 -15.92
C THR A 95 -8.80 -14.47 -17.27
N VAL A 96 -8.08 -13.44 -17.69
CA VAL A 96 -8.30 -12.79 -19.00
C VAL A 96 -8.00 -13.75 -20.14
N ALA A 97 -6.97 -14.60 -20.02
CA ALA A 97 -6.60 -15.59 -21.03
C ALA A 97 -7.74 -16.59 -21.34
N ARG A 98 -8.60 -16.94 -20.36
CA ARG A 98 -9.79 -17.79 -20.60
C ARG A 98 -10.77 -17.18 -21.61
N TYR A 99 -10.72 -15.87 -21.81
CA TYR A 99 -11.63 -15.11 -22.66
C TYR A 99 -10.90 -14.42 -23.84
N ALA A 100 -9.62 -14.71 -24.07
CA ALA A 100 -8.83 -14.04 -25.10
C ALA A 100 -9.41 -14.23 -26.52
N GLU A 101 -9.85 -15.45 -26.84
CA GLU A 101 -10.51 -15.78 -28.11
C GLU A 101 -11.87 -15.08 -28.31
N GLN A 102 -12.45 -14.53 -27.23
CA GLN A 102 -13.69 -13.75 -27.25
C GLN A 102 -13.42 -12.23 -27.30
N GLY A 103 -12.15 -11.82 -27.38
CA GLY A 103 -11.74 -10.42 -27.46
C GLY A 103 -11.29 -9.78 -26.14
N ALA A 104 -11.14 -10.56 -25.06
CA ALA A 104 -10.60 -10.03 -23.82
C ALA A 104 -9.11 -9.68 -23.93
N ARG A 105 -8.70 -8.58 -23.32
CA ARG A 105 -7.28 -8.20 -23.21
C ARG A 105 -6.98 -7.54 -21.87
N LEU A 106 -5.73 -7.63 -21.45
CA LEU A 106 -5.24 -7.07 -20.20
C LEU A 106 -4.13 -6.06 -20.50
N GLU A 107 -4.24 -4.87 -19.93
CA GLU A 107 -3.10 -3.97 -19.75
C GLU A 107 -2.79 -3.93 -18.26
N MET A 108 -1.53 -4.12 -17.86
CA MET A 108 -1.19 -4.01 -16.45
C MET A 108 0.22 -3.49 -16.22
N LYS A 109 0.39 -2.84 -15.08
CA LYS A 109 1.66 -2.32 -14.60
C LYS A 109 1.74 -2.53 -13.10
N CYS A 110 2.87 -3.04 -12.63
CA CYS A 110 3.24 -3.06 -11.23
C CYS A 110 4.46 -2.15 -11.04
N GLU A 111 4.38 -1.22 -10.10
CA GLU A 111 5.45 -0.25 -9.84
C GLU A 111 5.87 -0.34 -8.38
N LYS A 112 7.18 -0.28 -8.14
CA LYS A 112 7.70 -0.13 -6.79
C LYS A 112 7.63 1.34 -6.41
N GLU A 113 6.93 1.64 -5.33
CA GLU A 113 6.76 3.01 -4.83
C GLU A 113 7.91 3.41 -3.91
N TYR A 114 8.27 2.53 -2.97
CA TYR A 114 9.35 2.74 -2.02
C TYR A 114 9.85 1.43 -1.41
N GLU A 115 11.09 1.46 -0.91
CA GLU A 115 11.71 0.32 -0.25
C GLU A 115 11.45 0.29 1.25
N ALA A 116 11.40 -0.91 1.82
CA ALA A 116 11.51 -1.13 3.25
C ALA A 116 12.90 -0.67 3.71
N PHE A 117 12.94 -0.08 4.90
CA PHE A 117 14.17 0.10 5.64
C PHE A 117 14.04 -0.53 7.02
N ARG A 118 15.19 -0.81 7.63
CA ARG A 118 15.30 -1.22 9.02
C ARG A 118 16.45 -0.44 9.64
N VAL A 119 16.23 0.05 10.85
CA VAL A 119 17.27 0.62 11.70
C VAL A 119 17.58 -0.37 12.81
N ASN A 120 18.85 -0.47 13.20
CA ASN A 120 19.26 -1.25 14.36
C ASN A 120 19.06 -0.40 15.62
N GLU A 121 18.68 -1.02 16.74
CA GLU A 121 18.60 -0.32 18.04
C GLU A 121 19.93 0.33 18.45
N ASN A 122 21.04 -0.19 17.90
CA ASN A 122 22.37 0.35 18.15
C ASN A 122 22.76 1.54 17.26
N ASP A 123 21.96 1.87 16.24
CA ASP A 123 22.27 2.96 15.33
C ASP A 123 22.27 4.30 16.07
N PRO A 124 23.19 5.24 15.73
CA PRO A 124 23.30 6.52 16.43
C PRO A 124 21.98 7.29 16.51
N VAL A 125 21.20 7.30 15.42
CA VAL A 125 19.89 7.97 15.36
C VAL A 125 18.87 7.36 16.32
N VAL A 126 18.91 6.03 16.54
CA VAL A 126 18.00 5.35 17.47
C VAL A 126 18.45 5.61 18.92
N LYS A 127 19.74 5.51 19.21
CA LYS A 127 20.28 5.80 20.55
C LYS A 127 20.01 7.24 20.98
N MET A 128 20.16 8.19 20.06
CA MET A 128 19.85 9.60 20.29
C MET A 128 18.39 9.79 20.67
N ALA A 129 17.46 9.17 19.94
CA ALA A 129 16.04 9.22 20.24
C ALA A 129 15.69 8.58 21.58
N ILE A 130 16.28 7.42 21.89
CA ILE A 130 16.08 6.75 23.18
C ILE A 130 16.58 7.63 24.33
N LYS A 131 17.76 8.24 24.21
CA LYS A 131 18.31 9.14 25.22
C LYS A 131 17.38 10.35 25.45
N ALA A 132 16.89 10.98 24.39
CA ALA A 132 15.95 12.09 24.49
C ALA A 132 14.63 11.67 25.18
N LEU A 133 14.08 10.49 24.85
CA LEU A 133 12.86 9.97 25.50
C LEU A 133 13.10 9.67 26.98
N GLN A 134 14.27 9.13 27.34
CA GLN A 134 14.67 8.87 28.73
C GLN A 134 14.81 10.16 29.55
N ASN A 135 15.45 11.20 29.00
CA ASN A 135 15.59 12.51 29.65
C ASN A 135 14.23 13.15 29.98
N LEU A 136 13.23 12.91 29.15
CA LEU A 136 11.86 13.41 29.31
C LEU A 136 10.93 12.47 30.08
N GLU A 137 11.43 11.32 30.54
CA GLU A 137 10.63 10.26 31.18
C GLU A 137 9.43 9.81 30.34
N ILE A 138 9.54 9.89 29.00
CA ILE A 138 8.51 9.45 28.07
C ILE A 138 8.71 7.95 27.79
N PRO A 139 7.70 7.10 28.03
CA PRO A 139 7.80 5.69 27.72
C PRO A 139 7.95 5.49 26.22
N TYR A 140 8.82 4.56 25.82
CA TYR A 140 9.13 4.31 24.42
C TYR A 140 9.09 2.84 24.09
N GLN A 141 8.79 2.55 22.83
CA GLN A 141 8.87 1.22 22.27
C GLN A 141 9.33 1.33 20.81
N ALA A 142 10.37 0.59 20.44
CA ALA A 142 10.73 0.40 19.05
C ALA A 142 9.74 -0.59 18.43
N VAL A 143 9.01 -0.14 17.40
CA VAL A 143 8.02 -0.97 16.70
C VAL A 143 8.27 -0.96 15.20
N VAL A 144 7.84 -2.02 14.53
CA VAL A 144 7.86 -2.12 13.07
C VAL A 144 6.60 -1.45 12.51
N GLY A 145 6.76 -0.33 11.80
CA GLY A 145 5.65 0.39 11.19
C GLY A 145 5.10 -0.31 9.94
N GLY A 146 3.77 -0.29 9.75
CA GLY A 146 3.09 -0.87 8.58
C GLY A 146 2.91 0.07 7.38
N GLY A 147 3.28 1.34 7.53
CA GLY A 147 3.19 2.38 6.50
C GLY A 147 4.51 2.69 5.78
N GLY A 148 4.43 3.47 4.71
CA GLY A 148 5.59 4.18 4.17
C GLY A 148 5.52 5.66 4.54
N SER A 149 6.67 6.30 4.58
CA SER A 149 6.82 7.75 4.71
C SER A 149 8.07 8.21 3.96
N ASP A 150 8.36 9.51 3.97
CA ASP A 150 9.59 10.05 3.40
C ASP A 150 10.86 9.40 4.00
N ALA A 151 10.77 8.84 5.22
CA ALA A 151 11.85 8.09 5.83
C ALA A 151 12.28 6.89 4.97
N ASN A 152 11.36 6.25 4.22
CA ASN A 152 11.70 5.18 3.29
C ASN A 152 12.59 5.67 2.15
N ILE A 153 12.24 6.81 1.57
CA ILE A 153 12.97 7.41 0.44
C ILE A 153 14.35 7.90 0.89
N ILE A 154 14.41 8.60 2.03
CA ILE A 154 15.66 9.13 2.59
C ILE A 154 16.56 7.98 3.07
N SER A 155 15.99 6.93 3.67
CA SER A 155 16.77 5.75 4.07
C SER A 155 17.35 5.00 2.88
N ALA A 156 16.63 4.95 1.75
CA ALA A 156 17.10 4.28 0.53
C ALA A 156 18.35 4.94 -0.08
N ILE A 157 18.58 6.23 0.15
CA ILE A 157 19.81 6.93 -0.29
C ILE A 157 20.98 6.83 0.72
N GLY A 158 20.84 6.00 1.76
CA GLY A 158 21.92 5.68 2.70
C GLY A 158 21.96 6.56 3.96
N LEU A 159 20.94 7.37 4.22
CA LEU A 159 20.82 8.16 5.45
C LEU A 159 19.89 7.46 6.44
N PRO A 160 20.39 6.90 7.56
CA PRO A 160 19.55 6.20 8.53
C PRO A 160 18.47 7.12 9.12
N MET A 161 17.20 6.78 8.93
CA MET A 161 16.06 7.52 9.46
C MET A 161 15.28 6.69 10.47
N ILE A 162 14.72 7.36 11.46
CA ILE A 162 13.66 6.80 12.31
C ILE A 162 12.35 7.51 12.00
N ILE A 163 11.23 6.83 12.22
CA ILE A 163 9.91 7.43 12.23
C ILE A 163 9.50 7.59 13.69
N THR A 164 9.10 8.79 14.07
CA THR A 164 8.70 9.11 15.43
C THR A 164 7.17 9.17 15.54
N GLY A 165 6.63 8.68 16.66
CA GLY A 165 5.22 8.84 16.95
C GLY A 165 4.92 10.29 17.31
N THR A 166 3.90 10.89 16.68
CA THR A 166 3.48 12.28 16.94
C THR A 166 2.22 12.36 17.80
N GLY A 167 1.63 11.23 18.18
CA GLY A 167 0.42 11.17 19.03
C GLY A 167 -0.92 11.25 18.29
N MET A 168 -0.89 11.26 16.95
CA MET A 168 -2.09 11.24 16.11
C MET A 168 -2.88 9.92 16.28
N ASP A 169 -4.21 10.01 16.22
CA ASP A 169 -5.13 8.89 16.32
C ASP A 169 -6.14 8.91 15.15
N LYS A 170 -6.57 7.72 14.71
CA LYS A 170 -7.55 7.51 13.61
C LYS A 170 -7.19 8.21 12.29
N VAL A 171 -5.90 8.21 11.95
CA VAL A 171 -5.39 8.76 10.68
C VAL A 171 -6.10 8.16 9.45
N HIS A 172 -6.28 8.99 8.42
CA HIS A 172 -7.03 8.66 7.19
C HIS A 172 -8.54 8.41 7.40
N THR A 173 -9.12 9.02 8.44
CA THR A 173 -10.57 8.99 8.68
C THR A 173 -11.10 10.38 9.00
N VAL A 174 -12.41 10.57 8.88
CA VAL A 174 -13.08 11.83 9.30
C VAL A 174 -13.08 12.04 10.82
N HIS A 175 -12.54 11.08 11.59
CA HIS A 175 -12.41 11.13 13.04
C HIS A 175 -10.96 11.30 13.50
N GLU A 176 -10.07 11.67 12.58
CA GLU A 176 -8.68 11.97 12.89
C GLU A 176 -8.57 13.05 13.97
N ASN A 177 -7.77 12.79 14.99
CA ASN A 177 -7.60 13.69 16.13
C ASN A 177 -6.23 13.50 16.80
N ILE A 178 -5.87 14.45 17.66
CA ILE A 178 -4.70 14.39 18.53
C ILE A 178 -5.05 15.01 19.88
N LYS A 179 -4.60 14.40 20.97
CA LYS A 179 -4.74 15.00 22.30
C LYS A 179 -3.68 16.07 22.51
N THR A 180 -4.05 17.20 23.11
CA THR A 180 -3.12 18.33 23.33
C THR A 180 -1.90 17.92 24.18
N ASP A 181 -2.06 17.03 25.16
CA ASP A 181 -0.94 16.52 25.95
C ASP A 181 0.08 15.73 25.10
N GLN A 182 -0.40 14.96 24.12
CA GLN A 182 0.46 14.22 23.19
C GLN A 182 1.19 15.16 22.23
N LEU A 183 0.50 16.20 21.74
CA LEU A 183 1.10 17.22 20.89
C LEU A 183 2.27 17.91 21.62
N LEU A 184 2.04 18.35 22.87
CA LEU A 184 3.08 19.00 23.68
C LEU A 184 4.26 18.08 23.98
N LYS A 185 4.02 16.79 24.24
CA LYS A 185 5.09 15.79 24.39
C LYS A 185 5.90 15.60 23.11
N GLY A 186 5.22 15.60 21.95
CA GLY A 186 5.88 15.56 20.65
C GLY A 186 6.82 16.75 20.45
N THR A 187 6.37 17.98 20.78
CA THR A 187 7.21 19.18 20.73
C THR A 187 8.43 19.07 21.65
N ALA A 188 8.22 18.72 22.92
CA ALA A 188 9.30 18.56 23.88
C ALA A 188 10.33 17.50 23.42
N PHE A 189 9.87 16.41 22.81
CA PHE A 189 10.74 15.38 22.26
C PHE A 189 11.62 15.88 21.11
N ILE A 190 11.07 16.70 20.19
CA ILE A 190 11.88 17.29 19.12
C ILE A 190 12.92 18.28 19.68
N GLU A 191 12.54 19.11 20.66
CA GLU A 191 13.48 20.03 21.32
C GLU A 191 14.62 19.28 22.00
N GLU A 192 14.30 18.18 22.70
CA GLU A 192 15.30 17.38 23.39
C GLU A 192 16.19 16.60 22.42
N LEU A 193 15.67 16.14 21.28
CA LEU A 193 16.49 15.56 20.21
C LEU A 193 17.57 16.54 19.73
N VAL A 194 17.20 17.81 19.49
CA VAL A 194 18.15 18.85 19.08
C VAL A 194 19.18 19.12 20.18
N ARG A 195 18.75 19.17 21.45
CA ARG A 195 19.67 19.32 22.59
C ARG A 195 20.67 18.15 22.67
N VAL A 196 20.18 16.92 22.68
CA VAL A 196 21.03 15.71 22.77
C VAL A 196 22.02 15.64 21.60
N TYR A 197 21.59 16.01 20.39
CA TYR A 197 22.47 16.09 19.23
C TYR A 197 23.58 17.15 19.41
N SER A 198 23.27 18.29 20.02
CA SER A 198 24.24 19.38 20.21
C SER A 198 25.27 19.12 21.31
N GLU A 199 25.01 18.17 22.21
CA GLU A 199 25.88 17.81 23.34
C GLU A 199 26.87 16.67 23.03
N GLY A 200 26.65 15.95 21.93
CA GLY A 200 27.50 14.82 21.48
C GLY A 200 28.49 15.21 20.41
#